data_AF-A0A3B0Y9U4-F1
#
_entry.id   AF-A0A3B0Y9U4-F1
#
_cell.length_a   1.000
_cell.length_b   1.000
_cell.length_c   1.000
_cell.angle_alpha   90.00
_cell.angle_beta   90.00
_cell.angle_gamma   90.00
#
_symmetry.space_group_name_H-M   'P 1'
#
loop_
_entity.id
_entity.type
_entity.pdbx_description
1 polymer ?
#
loop_
_entity_poly.entity_id
_entity_poly.type
_entity_poly.pdbx_seq_one_letter_code
_entity_poly.pdbx_strand_id
1 'polypeptide(L)'
;MYLEGESPHLLANFPPESFSLDEFLDSGNNEISNLQARMLVDYERHRAKPLLKDSSTEELKNGALENLFEKTRCFGIQEYFDESLILFADALGWSMPFYEYQNRKDINRLLKFENRHIERIQELNAIDIAVYEAAKERFLDKIESNDYNTRKLAVFKRAKGVMSTALHLYGQSGRAIVRFFR
;
A
#
# COMPACT_ATOMS: atom_id res chain seq x y z
N MET A 1 14.71 7.64 -14.60
CA MET A 1 13.49 7.51 -13.79
C MET A 1 12.96 6.11 -14.07
N TYR A 2 12.70 5.27 -13.06
CA TYR A 2 12.11 3.94 -13.29
C TYR A 2 10.81 3.91 -12.50
N LEU A 3 9.71 4.15 -13.21
CA LEU A 3 8.36 4.10 -12.69
C LEU A 3 7.64 3.01 -13.49
N GLU A 4 7.69 1.77 -13.02
CA GLU A 4 6.80 0.74 -13.52
C GLU A 4 5.39 1.05 -12.97
N GLY A 5 4.47 1.43 -13.86
CA GLY A 5 3.10 1.82 -13.51
C GLY A 5 2.70 3.25 -13.89
N GLU A 6 3.47 3.93 -14.76
CA GLU A 6 3.13 5.29 -15.19
C GLU A 6 1.78 5.33 -15.91
N SER A 7 0.77 5.86 -15.22
CA SER A 7 -0.41 6.48 -15.82
C SER A 7 0.07 7.35 -16.98
N PRO A 8 -0.19 6.99 -18.27
CA PRO A 8 0.43 7.67 -19.40
C PRO A 8 0.13 9.17 -19.45
N HIS A 9 -1.00 9.57 -18.86
CA HIS A 9 -1.39 10.96 -18.73
C HIS A 9 -0.56 11.74 -17.68
N LEU A 10 -0.03 11.08 -16.63
CA LEU A 10 0.87 11.72 -15.66
C LEU A 10 2.19 12.09 -16.32
N LEU A 11 2.76 11.17 -17.11
CA LEU A 11 3.98 11.44 -17.88
C LEU A 11 3.80 12.58 -18.88
N ALA A 12 2.66 12.60 -19.56
CA ALA A 12 2.37 13.63 -20.56
C ALA A 12 2.25 15.01 -19.90
N ASN A 13 1.64 15.10 -18.71
CA ASN A 13 1.38 16.35 -18.03
C ASN A 13 2.53 16.80 -17.11
N PHE A 14 3.31 15.86 -16.58
CA PHE A 14 4.39 16.10 -15.63
C PHE A 14 5.65 15.30 -16.02
N PRO A 15 6.27 15.63 -17.16
CA PRO A 15 7.39 14.84 -17.65
C PRO A 15 8.61 14.95 -16.72
N PRO A 16 9.41 13.88 -16.60
CA PRO A 16 10.60 13.81 -15.74
C PRO A 16 11.54 15.01 -15.85
N GLU A 17 11.73 15.51 -17.07
CA GLU A 17 12.71 16.52 -17.44
C GLU A 17 12.30 17.93 -16.97
N SER A 18 11.00 18.16 -16.73
CA SER A 18 10.46 19.45 -16.29
C SER A 18 9.50 19.32 -15.10
N PHE A 19 9.67 18.26 -14.30
CA PHE A 19 8.80 17.99 -13.16
C PHE A 19 8.94 19.08 -12.09
N SER A 20 7.82 19.69 -11.71
CA SER A 20 7.70 20.59 -10.57
C SER A 20 6.74 20.00 -9.55
N LEU A 21 7.23 19.83 -8.31
CA LEU A 21 6.40 19.30 -7.22
C LEU A 21 5.27 20.26 -6.85
N ASP A 22 5.54 21.57 -6.80
CA ASP A 22 4.53 22.60 -6.50
C ASP A 22 3.42 22.57 -7.58
N GLU A 23 3.77 22.55 -8.87
CA GLU A 23 2.78 22.45 -9.97
C GLU A 23 1.98 21.15 -9.92
N PHE A 24 2.64 20.04 -9.56
CA PHE A 24 1.97 18.75 -9.44
C PHE A 24 0.94 18.74 -8.31
N LEU A 25 1.30 19.26 -7.13
CA LEU A 25 0.38 19.34 -5.99
C LEU A 25 -0.78 20.31 -6.23
N ASP A 26 -0.58 21.37 -7.01
CA ASP A 26 -1.61 22.35 -7.33
C ASP A 26 -2.39 22.04 -8.62
N SER A 27 -2.08 20.93 -9.29
CA SER A 27 -2.71 20.54 -10.55
C SER A 27 -4.20 20.21 -10.47
N GLY A 28 -4.73 19.99 -9.27
CA GLY A 28 -6.09 19.46 -9.08
C GLY A 28 -6.24 18.01 -9.57
N ASN A 29 -5.13 17.28 -9.72
CA ASN A 29 -5.17 15.89 -10.14
C ASN A 29 -5.85 15.01 -9.09
N ASN A 30 -6.90 14.33 -9.52
CA ASN A 30 -7.68 13.44 -8.69
C ASN A 30 -6.88 12.20 -8.21
N GLU A 31 -5.80 11.80 -8.86
CA GLU A 31 -4.98 10.65 -8.41
C GLU A 31 -4.14 10.96 -7.17
N ILE A 32 -3.94 12.23 -6.81
CA ILE A 32 -3.14 12.64 -5.64
C ILE A 32 -3.97 13.14 -4.46
N SER A 33 -5.30 13.06 -4.55
CA SER A 33 -6.23 13.54 -3.53
C SER A 33 -7.18 12.44 -3.10
N ASN A 34 -6.99 11.97 -1.86
CA ASN A 34 -7.83 10.98 -1.19
C ASN A 34 -8.07 9.72 -2.05
N LEU A 35 -7.03 9.24 -2.73
CA LEU A 35 -7.15 8.16 -3.70
C LEU A 35 -7.56 6.85 -3.03
N GLN A 36 -7.01 6.52 -1.85
CA GLN A 36 -7.31 5.25 -1.19
C GLN A 36 -8.77 5.20 -0.75
N ALA A 37 -9.27 6.24 -0.09
CA ALA A 37 -10.66 6.34 0.34
C ALA A 37 -11.62 6.26 -0.86
N ARG A 38 -11.27 6.94 -1.96
CA ARG A 38 -12.07 6.88 -3.21
C ARG A 38 -12.07 5.49 -3.81
N MET A 39 -10.93 4.81 -3.87
CA MET A 39 -10.83 3.44 -4.38
C MET A 39 -11.59 2.42 -3.51
N LEU A 40 -11.61 2.63 -2.19
CA LEU A 40 -12.38 1.80 -1.27
C LEU A 40 -13.89 1.99 -1.45
N VAL A 41 -14.36 3.21 -1.75
CA VAL A 41 -15.78 3.49 -2.01
C VAL A 41 -16.21 3.09 -3.42
N ASP A 42 -15.38 3.36 -4.42
CA ASP A 42 -15.68 3.21 -5.85
C ASP A 42 -15.29 1.82 -6.39
N TYR A 43 -15.53 0.76 -5.60
CA TYR A 43 -15.16 -0.61 -5.97
C TYR A 43 -16.03 -1.19 -7.11
N GLU A 44 -17.17 -0.57 -7.45
CA GLU A 44 -18.06 -1.05 -8.50
C GLU A 44 -17.93 -0.25 -9.80
N ARG A 45 -16.99 -0.67 -10.65
CA ARG A 45 -16.84 -0.25 -12.06
C ARG A 45 -18.12 -0.36 -12.93
N HIS A 46 -19.21 -0.93 -12.39
CA HIS A 46 -20.48 -1.16 -13.08
C HIS A 46 -21.62 -0.24 -12.64
N ARG A 47 -21.41 0.72 -11.74
CA ARG A 47 -22.47 1.70 -11.41
C ARG A 47 -22.60 2.74 -12.50
N ALA A 48 -23.84 2.98 -12.93
CA ALA A 48 -24.22 3.99 -13.92
C ALA A 48 -24.04 5.44 -13.43
N LYS A 49 -23.69 5.66 -12.15
CA LYS A 49 -23.44 6.98 -11.56
C LYS A 49 -22.16 6.95 -10.72
N PRO A 50 -21.24 7.92 -10.91
CA PRO A 50 -20.12 8.10 -10.00
C PRO A 50 -20.65 8.44 -8.61
N LEU A 51 -20.32 7.64 -7.60
CA LEU A 51 -20.73 7.89 -6.21
C LEU A 51 -20.19 9.22 -5.70
N LEU A 52 -19.04 9.64 -6.21
CA LEU A 52 -18.20 10.67 -5.60
C LEU A 52 -18.53 12.11 -5.99
N LYS A 53 -19.44 12.34 -6.94
CA LYS A 53 -19.64 13.70 -7.49
C LYS A 53 -20.38 14.64 -6.52
N ASP A 54 -21.18 14.07 -5.62
CA ASP A 54 -22.04 14.81 -4.68
C ASP A 54 -21.89 14.35 -3.21
N SER A 55 -20.96 13.42 -2.92
CA SER A 55 -20.73 12.95 -1.54
C SER A 55 -19.96 13.98 -0.71
N SER A 56 -20.42 14.20 0.51
CA SER A 56 -19.66 14.94 1.51
C SER A 56 -18.38 14.21 1.92
N THR A 57 -17.41 14.97 2.42
CA THR A 57 -16.14 14.45 2.99
C THR A 57 -16.38 13.34 4.03
N GLU A 58 -17.39 13.52 4.88
CA GLU A 58 -17.74 12.55 5.93
C GLU A 58 -18.35 11.27 5.35
N GLU A 59 -19.20 11.36 4.34
CA GLU A 59 -19.76 10.18 3.66
C GLU A 59 -18.67 9.36 2.97
N LEU A 60 -17.70 10.02 2.31
CA LEU A 60 -16.57 9.34 1.67
C LEU A 60 -15.72 8.59 2.70
N LYS A 61 -15.37 9.25 3.82
CA LYS A 61 -14.63 8.61 4.93
C LYS A 61 -15.37 7.41 5.48
N ASN A 62 -16.65 7.59 5.83
CA ASN A 62 -17.46 6.55 6.47
C ASN A 62 -17.69 5.36 5.51
N GLY A 63 -17.95 5.63 4.24
CA GLY A 63 -18.09 4.59 3.22
C GLY A 63 -16.80 3.80 2.99
N ALA A 64 -15.64 4.47 3.01
CA ALA A 64 -14.35 3.80 2.89
C ALA A 64 -14.09 2.88 4.09
N LEU A 65 -14.34 3.35 5.31
CA LEU A 65 -14.19 2.56 6.53
C LEU A 65 -15.16 1.39 6.58
N GLU A 66 -16.43 1.59 6.22
CA GLU A 66 -17.42 0.51 6.15
C GLU A 66 -16.96 -0.58 5.18
N ASN A 67 -16.53 -0.20 3.97
CA ASN A 67 -16.06 -1.16 2.98
C ASN A 67 -14.79 -1.89 3.43
N LEU A 68 -13.86 -1.17 4.07
CA LEU A 68 -12.60 -1.75 4.56
C LEU A 68 -12.82 -2.70 5.75
N PHE A 69 -13.74 -2.38 6.65
CA PHE A 69 -13.90 -3.11 7.90
C PHE A 69 -14.95 -4.21 7.86
N GLU A 70 -16.01 -4.03 7.07
CA GLU A 70 -17.17 -4.92 7.08
C GLU A 70 -17.27 -5.74 5.79
N LYS A 71 -16.72 -5.25 4.66
CA LYS A 71 -16.82 -5.93 3.35
C LYS A 71 -15.51 -6.57 2.89
N THR A 72 -14.39 -6.18 3.47
CA THR A 72 -13.07 -6.74 3.15
C THR A 72 -12.72 -7.86 4.12
N ARG A 73 -12.36 -9.03 3.60
CA ARG A 73 -12.04 -10.21 4.41
C ARG A 73 -10.85 -9.98 5.35
N CYS A 74 -9.81 -9.35 4.83
CA CYS A 74 -8.60 -8.96 5.54
C CYS A 74 -7.86 -7.91 4.70
N PHE A 75 -7.17 -6.98 5.35
CA PHE A 75 -6.30 -5.98 4.73
C PHE A 75 -4.96 -5.92 5.47
N GLY A 76 -3.99 -5.25 4.87
CA GLY A 76 -2.64 -5.11 5.40
C GLY A 76 -2.13 -3.68 5.28
N ILE A 77 -1.01 -3.42 5.95
CA ILE A 77 -0.37 -2.11 6.01
C ILE A 77 1.06 -2.24 5.53
N GLN A 78 1.48 -1.33 4.65
CA GLN A 78 2.79 -1.40 4.01
C GLN A 78 3.95 -1.32 5.02
N GLU A 79 3.84 -0.51 6.07
CA GLU A 79 4.84 -0.43 7.14
C GLU A 79 4.96 -1.72 7.96
N TYR A 80 3.94 -2.58 7.91
CA TYR A 80 3.85 -3.88 8.60
C TYR A 80 3.68 -5.01 7.58
N PHE A 81 4.45 -4.97 6.50
CA PHE A 81 4.29 -5.87 5.36
C PHE A 81 4.45 -7.35 5.74
N ASP A 82 5.46 -7.69 6.54
CA ASP A 82 5.69 -9.07 6.98
C ASP A 82 4.52 -9.57 7.83
N GLU A 83 4.01 -8.72 8.72
CA GLU A 83 2.87 -9.02 9.58
C GLU A 83 1.58 -9.19 8.75
N SER A 84 1.38 -8.32 7.78
CA SER A 84 0.25 -8.38 6.84
C SER A 84 0.23 -9.70 6.06
N LEU A 85 1.38 -10.17 5.59
CA LEU A 85 1.47 -11.45 4.88
C LEU A 85 1.10 -12.65 5.76
N ILE A 86 1.49 -12.64 7.04
CA ILE A 86 1.09 -13.70 7.97
C ILE A 86 -0.40 -13.65 8.24
N LEU A 87 -0.95 -12.45 8.45
CA LEU A 87 -2.39 -12.24 8.61
C LEU A 87 -3.17 -12.78 7.40
N PHE A 88 -2.71 -12.49 6.18
CA PHE A 88 -3.32 -13.03 4.96
C PHE A 88 -3.22 -14.54 4.87
N ALA A 89 -2.04 -15.09 5.17
CA ALA A 89 -1.84 -16.52 5.10
C ALA A 89 -2.76 -17.28 6.06
N ASP A 90 -3.01 -16.73 7.24
CA ASP A 90 -3.94 -17.34 8.20
C ASP A 90 -5.40 -17.12 7.80
N ALA A 91 -5.76 -15.91 7.35
CA ALA A 91 -7.14 -15.57 6.97
C ALA A 91 -7.62 -16.30 5.70
N LEU A 92 -6.69 -16.60 4.77
CA LEU A 92 -6.95 -17.20 3.46
C LEU A 92 -6.46 -18.66 3.36
N GLY A 93 -5.87 -19.20 4.42
CA GLY A 93 -5.39 -20.59 4.46
C GLY A 93 -4.18 -20.86 3.57
N TRP A 94 -3.32 -19.85 3.34
CA TRP A 94 -2.09 -20.04 2.57
C TRP A 94 -1.00 -20.74 3.39
N SER A 95 -0.15 -21.46 2.68
CA SER A 95 1.15 -21.91 3.20
C SER A 95 2.03 -20.70 3.58
N MET A 96 3.19 -20.96 4.17
CA MET A 96 4.12 -19.90 4.54
C MET A 96 4.46 -19.04 3.30
N PRO A 97 4.20 -17.72 3.34
CA PRO A 97 4.43 -16.86 2.18
C PRO A 97 5.93 -16.72 1.89
N PHE A 98 6.26 -16.37 0.65
CA PHE A 98 7.61 -16.04 0.22
C PHE A 98 7.54 -14.86 -0.75
N TYR A 99 8.47 -13.92 -0.62
CA TYR A 99 8.57 -12.77 -1.52
C TYR A 99 10.01 -12.29 -1.67
N GLU A 100 10.26 -11.60 -2.79
CA GLU A 100 11.50 -10.89 -3.07
C GLU A 100 11.22 -9.40 -3.20
N TYR A 101 12.19 -8.58 -2.78
CA TYR A 101 12.08 -7.12 -2.93
C TYR A 101 12.30 -6.73 -4.39
N GLN A 102 11.23 -6.37 -5.07
CA GLN A 102 11.25 -5.71 -6.38
C GLN A 102 11.03 -4.20 -6.21
N ASN A 103 11.45 -3.40 -7.19
CA ASN A 103 11.22 -1.95 -7.23
C ASN A 103 11.70 -1.21 -5.97
N ARG A 104 12.92 -1.56 -5.52
CA ARG A 104 13.57 -0.86 -4.41
C ARG A 104 13.72 0.62 -4.76
N LYS A 105 13.31 1.47 -3.82
CA LYS A 105 13.43 2.93 -3.89
C LYS A 105 14.85 3.32 -4.29
N ASP A 106 14.97 4.00 -5.43
CA ASP A 106 16.22 4.62 -5.85
C ASP A 106 16.47 5.86 -5.00
N ILE A 107 17.31 5.72 -3.98
CA ILE A 107 17.64 6.78 -3.02
C ILE A 107 18.19 8.04 -3.69
N ASN A 108 18.80 7.90 -4.88
CA ASN A 108 19.39 9.03 -5.61
C ASN A 108 18.33 9.84 -6.38
N ARG A 109 17.09 9.33 -6.48
CA ARG A 109 15.98 9.96 -7.20
C ARG A 109 14.87 10.44 -6.27
N LEU A 110 15.20 10.65 -5.00
CA LEU A 110 14.22 11.12 -4.04
C LEU A 110 13.87 12.59 -4.23
N LEU A 111 12.57 12.86 -4.32
CA LEU A 111 12.06 14.21 -4.19
C LEU A 111 12.40 14.75 -2.80
N LYS A 112 12.78 16.03 -2.77
CA LYS A 112 12.95 16.79 -1.53
C LYS A 112 11.63 17.47 -1.21
N PHE A 113 11.14 17.26 0.00
CA PHE A 113 9.93 17.89 0.49
C PHE A 113 10.30 19.01 1.45
N GLU A 114 9.69 20.16 1.24
CA GLU A 114 9.68 21.27 2.19
C GLU A 114 8.41 21.19 3.03
N ASN A 115 8.35 21.89 4.17
CA ASN A 115 7.19 21.86 5.05
C ASN A 115 5.90 22.23 4.32
N ARG A 116 5.94 23.24 3.44
CA ARG A 116 4.78 23.62 2.60
C ARG A 116 4.27 22.48 1.73
N HIS A 117 5.16 21.61 1.22
CA HIS A 117 4.75 20.46 0.41
C HIS A 117 4.05 19.42 1.29
N ILE A 118 4.54 19.19 2.50
CA ILE A 118 3.93 18.25 3.44
C ILE A 118 2.54 18.74 3.87
N GLU A 119 2.42 20.01 4.23
CA GLU A 119 1.13 20.65 4.56
C GLU A 119 0.15 20.48 3.41
N ARG A 120 0.57 20.78 2.18
CA ARG A 120 -0.28 20.61 0.99
C ARG A 120 -0.70 19.17 0.75
N ILE A 121 0.21 18.20 0.90
CA ILE A 121 -0.11 16.78 0.78
C ILE A 121 -1.13 16.36 1.84
N GLN A 122 -0.98 16.85 3.08
CA GLN A 122 -1.91 16.57 4.18
C GLN A 122 -3.30 17.13 3.89
N GLU A 123 -3.40 18.36 3.37
CA GLU A 123 -4.67 18.96 2.95
C GLU A 123 -5.36 18.12 1.86
N LEU A 124 -4.62 17.76 0.81
CA LEU A 124 -5.14 16.97 -0.31
C LEU A 124 -5.59 15.58 0.11
N ASN A 125 -5.00 15.03 1.17
CA ASN A 125 -5.19 13.64 1.61
C ASN A 125 -5.76 13.52 3.02
N ALA A 126 -6.47 14.55 3.51
CA ALA A 126 -7.01 14.56 4.87
C ALA A 126 -7.93 13.36 5.17
N ILE A 127 -8.69 12.90 4.17
CA ILE A 127 -9.59 11.73 4.31
C ILE A 127 -8.76 10.45 4.32
N ASP A 128 -7.81 10.31 3.39
CA ASP A 128 -6.92 9.14 3.36
C ASP A 128 -6.13 9.00 4.66
N ILE A 129 -5.68 10.11 5.25
CA ILE A 129 -5.02 10.13 6.57
C ILE A 129 -5.96 9.58 7.64
N ALA A 130 -7.18 10.09 7.74
CA ALA A 130 -8.15 9.62 8.73
C ALA A 130 -8.52 8.12 8.53
N VAL A 131 -8.66 7.68 7.28
CA VAL A 131 -8.92 6.27 6.95
C VAL A 131 -7.71 5.41 7.33
N TYR A 132 -6.50 5.84 7.01
CA TYR A 132 -5.27 5.14 7.36
C TYR A 132 -5.08 5.01 8.87
N GLU A 133 -5.32 6.08 9.63
CA GLU A 133 -5.20 6.07 11.09
C GLU A 133 -6.14 5.04 11.73
N ALA A 134 -7.41 5.05 11.34
CA ALA A 134 -8.39 4.06 11.81
C ALA A 134 -8.04 2.64 11.36
N ALA A 135 -7.59 2.47 10.11
CA ALA A 135 -7.16 1.17 9.59
C ALA A 135 -5.94 0.63 10.36
N LYS A 136 -5.01 1.52 10.70
CA LYS A 136 -3.81 1.20 11.48
C LYS A 136 -4.14 0.79 12.89
N GLU A 137 -5.02 1.52 13.58
CA GLU A 137 -5.50 1.13 14.90
C GLU A 137 -6.09 -0.29 14.89
N ARG A 138 -7.06 -0.55 14.01
CA ARG A 138 -7.69 -1.89 13.88
C ARG A 138 -6.71 -2.98 13.49
N PHE A 139 -5.71 -2.66 12.66
CA PHE A 139 -4.66 -3.59 12.27
C PHE A 139 -3.74 -3.93 13.45
N LEU A 140 -3.31 -2.93 14.22
CA LEU A 140 -2.48 -3.11 15.41
C LEU A 140 -3.19 -3.96 16.46
N ASP A 141 -4.45 -3.65 16.75
CA ASP A 141 -5.29 -4.47 17.63
C ASP A 141 -5.32 -5.94 17.19
N LYS A 142 -5.39 -6.18 15.88
CA LYS A 142 -5.42 -7.54 15.34
C LYS A 142 -4.10 -8.27 15.55
N ILE A 143 -2.96 -7.63 15.28
CA ILE A 143 -1.65 -8.29 15.39
C ILE A 143 -1.13 -8.38 16.84
N GLU A 144 -1.64 -7.54 17.73
CA GLU A 144 -1.37 -7.60 19.17
C GLU A 144 -2.30 -8.58 19.90
N SER A 145 -3.40 -8.99 19.28
CA SER A 145 -4.29 -10.01 19.81
C SER A 145 -3.62 -11.40 19.91
N ASN A 146 -4.10 -12.22 20.84
CA ASN A 146 -3.62 -13.60 21.03
C ASN A 146 -3.90 -14.51 19.82
N ASP A 147 -4.79 -14.11 18.92
CA ASP A 147 -5.14 -14.88 17.72
C ASP A 147 -4.09 -14.75 16.60
N TYR A 148 -3.23 -13.75 16.68
CA TYR A 148 -2.23 -13.53 15.66
C TYR A 148 -1.06 -14.51 15.79
N ASN A 149 -0.65 -15.11 14.68
CA ASN A 149 0.33 -16.19 14.67
C ASN A 149 1.78 -15.68 14.75
N THR A 150 2.13 -15.16 15.93
CA THR A 150 3.47 -14.66 16.27
C THR A 150 4.56 -15.70 16.06
N ARG A 151 4.25 -16.99 16.28
CA ARG A 151 5.18 -18.09 16.02
C ARG A 151 5.48 -18.23 14.53
N LYS A 152 4.47 -18.19 13.66
CA LYS A 152 4.63 -18.24 12.19
C LYS A 152 5.42 -17.03 11.71
N LEU A 153 5.14 -15.83 12.24
CA LEU A 153 5.94 -14.62 11.96
C LEU A 153 7.41 -14.79 12.36
N ALA A 154 7.71 -15.34 13.54
CA ALA A 154 9.08 -15.54 13.98
C ALA A 154 9.84 -16.58 13.14
N VAL A 155 9.14 -17.60 12.64
CA VAL A 155 9.72 -18.55 11.67
C VAL A 155 9.95 -17.87 10.33
N PHE A 156 8.98 -17.12 9.83
CA PHE A 156 9.07 -16.37 8.58
C PHE A 156 10.25 -15.40 8.55
N LYS A 157 10.39 -14.55 9.58
CA LYS A 157 11.51 -13.59 9.70
C LYS A 157 12.87 -14.28 9.75
N ARG A 158 12.97 -15.45 10.41
CA ARG A 158 14.20 -16.26 10.44
C ARG A 158 14.54 -16.86 9.07
N ALA A 159 13.55 -17.44 8.40
CA ALA A 159 13.73 -18.03 7.07
C ALA A 159 14.19 -16.98 6.04
N LYS A 160 13.61 -15.78 6.08
CA LYS A 160 14.01 -14.64 5.24
C LYS A 160 15.48 -14.25 5.44
N GLY A 161 15.97 -14.23 6.68
CA GLY A 161 17.39 -13.94 6.98
C GLY A 161 18.36 -14.96 6.39
N VAL A 162 18.01 -16.25 6.42
CA VAL A 162 18.83 -17.33 5.85
C VAL A 162 18.79 -17.30 4.31
N MET A 163 17.61 -17.10 3.75
CA MET A 163 17.42 -17.09 2.30
C MET A 163 18.02 -15.87 1.61
N SER A 164 17.98 -14.70 2.24
CA SER A 164 18.68 -13.51 1.73
C SER A 164 20.17 -13.78 1.51
N THR A 165 20.81 -14.48 2.43
CA THR A 165 22.22 -14.86 2.33
C THR A 165 22.46 -15.91 1.24
N ALA A 166 21.58 -16.92 1.15
CA ALA A 166 21.67 -17.96 0.12
C ALA A 166 21.40 -17.43 -1.30
N LEU A 167 20.43 -16.52 -1.49
CA LEU A 167 20.15 -15.86 -2.78
C LEU A 167 21.28 -14.92 -3.21
N HIS A 168 21.95 -14.24 -2.27
CA HIS A 168 23.12 -13.43 -2.61
C HIS A 168 24.33 -14.28 -3.03
N LEU A 169 24.46 -15.50 -2.48
CA LEU A 169 25.50 -16.45 -2.89
C LEU A 169 25.16 -17.18 -4.20
N TYR A 170 23.88 -17.48 -4.42
CA TYR A 170 23.38 -18.16 -5.62
C TYR A 170 22.60 -17.17 -6.48
N GLY A 171 23.34 -16.29 -7.16
CA GLY A 171 22.77 -15.35 -8.11
C GLY A 171 21.78 -16.01 -9.06
N GLN A 172 20.60 -15.40 -9.17
CA GLN A 172 19.63 -15.54 -10.26
C GLN A 172 19.38 -16.96 -10.77
N SER A 173 18.72 -17.79 -9.98
CA SER A 173 17.99 -18.94 -10.53
C SER A 173 16.79 -19.27 -9.63
N GLY A 174 15.71 -18.50 -9.81
CA GLY A 174 14.45 -18.54 -9.04
C GLY A 174 13.62 -19.84 -9.15
N ARG A 175 14.25 -21.00 -9.35
CA ARG A 175 13.58 -22.31 -9.40
C ARG A 175 13.89 -23.23 -8.22
N ALA A 176 14.94 -22.97 -7.43
CA ALA A 176 15.36 -23.87 -6.35
C ALA A 176 14.56 -23.69 -5.03
N ILE A 177 13.96 -22.51 -4.82
CA ILE A 177 13.45 -22.10 -3.51
C ILE A 177 12.04 -22.64 -3.20
N VAL A 178 11.23 -22.91 -4.22
CA VAL A 178 9.84 -23.37 -4.05
C VAL A 178 9.74 -24.70 -3.28
N ARG A 179 10.83 -25.48 -3.20
CA ARG A 179 10.85 -26.76 -2.46
C ARG A 179 10.89 -26.62 -0.94
N PHE A 180 11.25 -25.47 -0.38
CA PHE A 180 11.33 -25.30 1.08
C PHE A 180 10.00 -24.87 1.74
N PHE A 181 9.02 -24.42 0.95
CA PHE A 181 7.75 -23.88 1.44
C PHE A 181 6.51 -24.70 1.04
N ARG A 182 6.73 -25.91 0.50
CA ARG A 182 5.66 -26.90 0.25
C ARG A 182 5.60 -27.92 1.37
#